data_AF-A0A081SH87-F1
#
_entry.id   AF-A0A081SH87-F1
#
_cell.length_a   1.000
_cell.length_b   1.000
_cell.length_c   1.000
_cell.angle_alpha   90.00
_cell.angle_beta   90.00
_cell.angle_gamma   90.00
#
_symmetry.space_group_name_H-M   'P 1'
#
loop_
_entity.id
_entity.type
_entity.pdbx_description
1 polymer ?
#
loop_
_entity_poly.entity_id
_entity_poly.type
_entity_poly.pdbx_seq_one_letter_code
_entity_poly.pdbx_strand_id
1 'polypeptide(L)'
;MSHRQLSRTEETILDALHFVLSYEELQQETRLNTDTLDEDLARLIAEGIVERLLWNESKKEYLPLELCEPDAVVGKSMQAFHFLATKKGLFLHHSK
;
A
#
# COMPACT_ATOMS: atom_id res chain seq x y z
N MET A 1 -2.28 -11.82 20.87
CA MET A 1 -2.14 -11.11 19.58
C MET A 1 -2.92 -11.91 18.56
N SER A 2 -3.99 -11.35 17.99
CA SER A 2 -4.85 -12.07 17.06
C SER A 2 -4.10 -12.28 15.74
N HIS A 3 -3.89 -13.53 15.35
CA HIS A 3 -3.37 -13.87 14.03
C HIS A 3 -4.45 -13.56 13.00
N ARG A 4 -4.38 -12.39 12.37
CA ARG A 4 -5.26 -12.06 11.24
C ARG A 4 -4.82 -12.93 10.06
N GLN A 5 -5.76 -13.69 9.53
CA GLN A 5 -5.56 -14.41 8.28
C GLN A 5 -5.82 -13.45 7.12
N LEU A 6 -4.81 -13.27 6.27
CA LEU A 6 -4.93 -12.46 5.05
C LEU A 6 -5.84 -13.18 4.05
N SER A 7 -6.64 -12.41 3.31
CA SER A 7 -7.35 -12.96 2.17
C SER A 7 -6.37 -13.29 1.03
N ARG A 8 -6.79 -14.10 0.06
CA ARG A 8 -5.95 -14.42 -1.11
C ARG A 8 -5.59 -13.17 -1.92
N THR A 9 -6.49 -12.20 -2.00
CA THR A 9 -6.27 -10.94 -2.73
C THR A 9 -5.31 -10.03 -1.96
N GLU A 10 -5.43 -9.96 -0.63
CA GLU A 10 -4.49 -9.24 0.25
C GLU A 10 -3.08 -9.83 0.20
N GLU A 11 -2.95 -11.16 0.16
CA GLU A 11 -1.67 -11.84 -0.05
C GLU A 11 -1.05 -11.47 -1.41
N THR A 12 -1.86 -11.50 -2.48
CA THR A 12 -1.42 -11.13 -3.83
C THR A 12 -0.93 -9.67 -3.88
N ILE A 13 -1.60 -8.77 -3.15
CA ILE A 13 -1.16 -7.38 -3.02
C ILE A 13 0.19 -7.30 -2.30
N LEU A 14 0.38 -8.06 -1.21
CA LEU A 14 1.64 -8.06 -0.45
C LEU A 14 2.80 -8.69 -1.23
N ASP A 15 2.52 -9.72 -2.03
CA ASP A 15 3.47 -10.31 -2.98
C ASP A 15 3.94 -9.27 -4.01
N ALA A 16 3.05 -8.42 -4.52
CA ALA A 16 3.43 -7.35 -5.44
C ALA A 16 4.21 -6.23 -4.74
N LEU A 17 3.84 -5.90 -3.50
CA LEU A 17 4.41 -4.80 -2.71
C LEU A 17 5.73 -5.12 -1.98
N HIS A 18 6.49 -6.09 -2.48
CA HIS A 18 7.90 -6.25 -2.12
C HIS A 18 8.75 -5.02 -2.49
N PHE A 19 8.32 -4.27 -3.51
CA PHE A 19 8.89 -3.00 -3.92
C PHE A 19 7.82 -1.90 -3.93
N VAL A 20 8.27 -0.65 -4.04
CA VAL A 20 7.35 0.49 -4.18
C VAL A 20 6.67 0.41 -5.54
N LEU A 21 5.34 0.37 -5.56
CA LEU A 21 4.54 0.38 -6.79
C LEU A 21 3.52 1.51 -6.75
N SER A 22 3.25 2.11 -7.91
CA SER A 22 2.08 2.97 -8.11
C SER A 22 0.78 2.15 -8.07
N TYR A 23 -0.35 2.82 -7.92
CA TYR A 23 -1.66 2.16 -7.99
C TYR A 23 -1.86 1.38 -9.31
N GLU A 24 -1.46 1.98 -10.44
CA GLU A 24 -1.62 1.38 -11.76
C GLU A 24 -0.75 0.13 -11.91
N GLU A 25 0.53 0.19 -11.51
CA GLU A 25 1.43 -0.97 -11.54
C GLU A 25 0.90 -2.08 -10.63
N LEU A 26 0.45 -1.73 -9.42
CA LEU A 26 -0.13 -2.70 -8.50
C LEU A 26 -1.37 -3.37 -9.08
N GLN A 27 -2.22 -2.61 -9.78
CA GLN A 27 -3.38 -3.15 -10.47
C GLN A 27 -2.98 -4.12 -11.59
N GLN A 28 -1.94 -3.79 -12.36
CA GLN A 28 -1.44 -4.63 -13.45
C GLN A 28 -0.83 -5.93 -12.92
N GLU A 29 -0.02 -5.86 -11.87
CA GLU A 29 0.64 -7.02 -11.24
C GLU A 29 -0.37 -7.96 -10.58
N THR A 30 -1.30 -7.42 -9.80
CA THR A 30 -2.29 -8.22 -9.06
C THR A 30 -3.47 -8.67 -9.94
N ARG A 31 -3.71 -7.99 -11.07
CA ARG A 31 -4.87 -8.16 -11.96
C ARG A 31 -6.22 -8.03 -11.24
N LEU A 32 -6.25 -7.33 -10.12
CA LEU A 32 -7.46 -7.05 -9.37
C LEU A 32 -8.24 -5.91 -10.04
N ASN A 33 -9.56 -5.96 -9.96
CA ASN A 33 -10.37 -4.80 -10.35
C ASN A 33 -10.20 -3.67 -9.33
N THR A 34 -10.57 -2.45 -9.73
CA THR A 34 -10.41 -1.24 -8.91
C THR A 34 -11.13 -1.35 -7.58
N ASP A 35 -12.36 -1.86 -7.55
CA ASP A 35 -13.16 -1.92 -6.32
C ASP A 35 -12.53 -2.85 -5.28
N THR A 36 -12.11 -4.05 -5.69
CA THR A 36 -11.43 -5.02 -4.83
C THR A 36 -10.07 -4.49 -4.37
N LEU A 37 -9.30 -3.87 -5.27
CA LEU A 37 -8.00 -3.32 -4.94
C LEU A 37 -8.11 -2.17 -3.93
N ASP A 38 -9.05 -1.24 -4.14
CA ASP A 38 -9.30 -0.12 -3.23
C ASP A 38 -9.75 -0.61 -1.85
N GLU A 39 -10.66 -1.59 -1.80
CA GLU A 39 -11.16 -2.13 -0.53
C GLU A 39 -10.06 -2.86 0.25
N ASP A 40 -9.29 -3.73 -0.41
CA ASP A 40 -8.20 -4.46 0.24
C ASP A 40 -7.06 -3.53 0.65
N LEU A 41 -6.66 -2.56 -0.20
CA LEU A 41 -5.68 -1.54 0.16
C LEU A 41 -6.14 -0.72 1.36
N ALA A 42 -7.39 -0.26 1.38
CA ALA A 42 -7.92 0.51 2.51
C ALA A 42 -7.83 -0.28 3.82
N ARG A 43 -8.17 -1.58 3.81
CA ARG A 43 -8.04 -2.47 4.97
C ARG A 43 -6.59 -2.66 5.40
N LEU A 44 -5.70 -2.95 4.45
CA LEU A 44 -4.27 -3.15 4.72
C LEU A 44 -3.61 -1.86 5.26
N ILE A 45 -4.00 -0.70 4.75
CA ILE A 45 -3.51 0.61 5.22
C ILE A 45 -4.03 0.91 6.62
N ALA A 46 -5.32 0.71 6.88
CA ALA A 46 -5.93 0.94 8.20
C ALA A 46 -5.26 0.10 9.30
N GLU A 47 -4.75 -1.07 8.96
CA GLU A 47 -4.05 -1.95 9.89
C GLU A 47 -2.53 -1.73 9.95
N GLY A 48 -2.00 -0.76 9.20
CA GLY A 48 -0.56 -0.50 9.12
C GLY A 48 0.21 -1.67 8.53
N ILE A 49 -0.41 -2.43 7.63
CA ILE A 49 0.20 -3.55 6.90
C ILE A 49 0.84 -3.01 5.60
N VAL A 50 0.14 -2.11 4.91
CA VAL A 50 0.64 -1.35 3.76
C VAL A 50 0.69 0.13 4.12
N GLU A 51 1.69 0.84 3.61
CA GLU A 51 1.78 2.30 3.76
C GLU A 51 1.61 3.01 2.41
N ARG A 52 1.05 4.22 2.48
CA ARG A 52 0.92 5.13 1.33
C ARG A 52 2.14 6.02 1.28
N LEU A 53 2.70 6.13 0.09
CA LEU A 53 3.88 6.92 -0.22
C LEU A 53 3.51 8.01 -1.23
N LEU A 54 4.13 9.18 -1.04
CA LEU A 54 4.15 10.26 -2.03
C LEU A 54 5.59 10.58 -2.39
N TRP A 55 5.79 10.89 -3.67
CA TRP A 55 7.06 11.43 -4.12
C TRP A 55 7.27 12.84 -3.55
N ASN A 56 8.38 13.04 -2.86
CA ASN A 56 8.79 14.33 -2.34
C ASN A 56 9.85 14.95 -3.25
N GLU A 57 9.47 16.00 -3.99
CA GLU A 57 10.36 16.72 -4.91
C GLU A 57 11.59 17.33 -4.22
N SER A 58 11.44 17.81 -2.98
CA SER A 58 12.55 18.46 -2.25
C SER A 58 13.63 17.47 -1.83
N LYS A 59 13.25 16.26 -1.43
CA LYS A 59 14.16 15.22 -0.98
C LYS A 59 14.52 14.20 -2.07
N LYS A 60 13.80 14.21 -3.19
CA LYS A 60 13.92 13.26 -4.31
C LYS A 60 13.77 11.81 -3.85
N GLU A 61 12.82 11.56 -2.96
CA GLU A 61 12.52 10.24 -2.41
C GLU A 61 11.02 10.06 -2.17
N TYR A 62 10.58 8.81 -2.07
CA TYR A 62 9.22 8.47 -1.62
C TYR A 62 9.14 8.55 -0.11
N LEU A 63 8.21 9.37 0.39
CA LEU A 63 7.95 9.52 1.82
C LEU A 63 6.59 8.93 2.19
N PRO A 64 6.49 8.28 3.36
CA PRO A 64 5.22 7.97 4.01
C PRO A 64 4.33 9.21 4.10
N LEU A 65 3.03 9.01 3.86
CA LEU A 65 2.04 10.08 3.86
C LEU A 65 2.06 10.92 5.14
N GLU A 66 2.36 10.28 6.28
CA GLU A 66 2.46 10.92 7.60
C GLU A 66 3.63 11.92 7.71
N LEU A 67 4.63 11.80 6.82
CA LEU A 67 5.79 12.67 6.75
C LEU A 67 5.67 13.74 5.63
N CYS A 68 4.58 13.70 4.86
CA CYS A 68 4.30 14.69 3.83
C CYS A 68 3.59 15.91 4.43
N GLU A 69 3.77 17.06 3.78
CA GLU A 69 3.02 18.26 4.15
C GLU A 69 1.51 18.03 3.90
N PRO A 70 0.62 18.50 4.78
CA PRO A 70 -0.82 18.26 4.65
C PRO A 70 -1.37 18.64 3.27
N ASP A 71 -0.91 19.77 2.73
CA ASP A 71 -1.34 20.30 1.44
C ASP A 71 -0.98 19.37 0.26
N ALA A 72 0.06 18.54 0.41
CA ALA A 72 0.43 17.55 -0.60
C ALA A 72 -0.57 16.39 -0.68
N VAL A 73 -1.46 16.23 0.31
CA VAL A 73 -2.38 15.10 0.45
C VAL A 73 -3.83 15.50 0.17
N VAL A 74 -4.21 16.75 0.44
CA VAL A 74 -5.58 17.23 0.30
C VAL A 74 -6.10 17.03 -1.14
N GLY A 75 -7.24 16.34 -1.26
CA GLY A 75 -7.92 16.12 -2.54
C GLY A 75 -7.34 15.02 -3.43
N LYS A 76 -6.27 14.32 -3.00
CA LYS A 76 -5.73 13.18 -3.75
C LYS A 76 -6.55 11.90 -3.51
N SER A 77 -6.91 11.22 -4.60
CA SER A 77 -7.53 9.89 -4.56
C SER A 77 -6.49 8.80 -4.28
N MET A 78 -6.94 7.59 -3.94
CA MET A 78 -6.08 6.41 -3.71
C MET A 78 -5.07 6.19 -4.85
N GLN A 79 -5.53 6.43 -6.07
CA GLN A 79 -4.80 6.22 -7.32
C GLN A 79 -3.60 7.16 -7.50
N ALA A 80 -3.55 8.27 -6.75
CA ALA A 80 -2.44 9.22 -6.81
C ALA A 80 -1.24 8.84 -5.92
N PHE A 81 -1.37 7.75 -5.15
CA PHE A 81 -0.33 7.30 -4.22
C PHE A 81 0.47 6.13 -4.78
N HIS A 82 1.65 5.96 -4.19
CA HIS A 82 2.43 4.73 -4.30
C HIS A 82 2.26 3.94 -3.01
N PHE A 83 2.56 2.65 -3.06
CA PHE A 83 2.32 1.74 -1.95
C PHE A 83 3.57 0.92 -1.69
N LEU A 84 3.73 0.53 -0.42
CA LEU A 84 4.80 -0.36 0.01
C LEU A 84 4.30 -1.23 1.17
N ALA A 85 4.71 -2.49 1.20
CA ALA A 85 4.46 -3.34 2.35
C ALA A 85 5.35 -2.91 3.53
N THR A 86 4.73 -2.67 4.68
CA THR A 86 5.47 -2.38 5.90
C THR A 86 6.20 -3.64 6.40
N LYS A 87 7.15 -3.47 7.34
CA LYS A 87 7.76 -4.62 8.04
C LYS A 87 6.72 -5.56 8.66
N LYS A 88 5.62 -5.02 9.17
CA LYS A 88 4.51 -5.80 9.72
C LYS A 88 3.84 -6.64 8.63
N GLY A 89 3.59 -6.04 7.46
CA GLY A 89 3.00 -6.74 6.32
C GLY A 89 3.86 -7.87 5.80
N LEU A 90 5.16 -7.60 5.60
CA LEU A 90 6.12 -8.63 5.17
C LEU A 90 6.24 -9.77 6.19
N PHE A 91 6.23 -9.46 7.49
CA PHE A 91 6.27 -10.50 8.52
C PHE A 91 5.00 -11.37 8.53
N LEU A 92 3.82 -10.76 8.36
CA LEU A 92 2.56 -11.50 8.25
C LEU A 92 2.53 -12.39 7.01
N HIS A 93 3.03 -11.90 5.89
CA HIS A 93 3.11 -12.63 4.64
C HIS A 93 4.10 -13.82 4.71
N HIS A 94 5.28 -13.61 5.31
CA HIS A 94 6.30 -14.66 5.46
C HIS A 94 6.05 -15.66 6.60
N SER A 95 5.14 -15.39 7.53
CA SER A 95 4.84 -16.29 8.67
C SER A 95 3.90 -17.46 8.29
N LYS A 96 3.88 -17.87 7.02
CA LYS A 96 3.13 -19.02 6.51
C LYS A 96 3.87 -20.34 6.72
#